data_AF-A0A947NPR8-F1
#
_entry.id   AF-A0A947NPR8-F1
#
_cell.length_a   1.000
_cell.length_b   1.000
_cell.length_c   1.000
_cell.angle_alpha   90.00
_cell.angle_beta   90.00
_cell.angle_gamma   90.00
#
_symmetry.space_group_name_H-M   'P 1'
#
loop_
_entity.id
_entity.type
_entity.pdbx_description
1 polymer ?
#
loop_
_entity_poly.entity_id
_entity_poly.type
_entity_poly.pdbx_seq_one_letter_code
_entity_poly.pdbx_strand_id
1 'polypeptide(L)'
;IELGHEVGQLEEYLPADIHGIKNDDGSVRQPGIRIGIKATKWNGIWFDLPGDQFNHSDAHVLVKVGTGRDHLFAYFKKISVFKDKVLQKGKDIGLLSESEADSLYDSLPTFKPIPAYICGFASVQDEYTELDYKGKKGRKNYTITEWRGSIKPGDLEGISRILEIEGKITFEGIGTFSHDKGYLFNAGSLRWQKNDWDELIKLL
;
A
#
# COMPACT_ATOMS: atom_id res chain seq x y z
N ILE A 1 1.69 20.06 5.05
CA ILE A 1 1.92 18.72 5.63
C ILE A 1 3.42 18.48 5.64
N GLU A 2 3.94 17.93 6.73
CA GLU A 2 5.31 17.51 6.91
C GLU A 2 5.35 15.99 7.11
N LEU A 3 6.25 15.32 6.40
CA LEU A 3 6.40 13.86 6.35
C LEU A 3 7.75 13.48 6.93
N GLY A 4 7.83 12.32 7.59
CA GLY A 4 9.06 11.80 8.18
C GLY A 4 10.05 11.26 7.14
N HIS A 5 10.71 12.14 6.39
CA HIS A 5 11.76 11.77 5.43
C HIS A 5 13.19 12.02 5.96
N GLU A 6 13.31 12.36 7.24
CA GLU A 6 14.58 12.63 7.89
C GLU A 6 15.26 11.35 8.38
N VAL A 7 16.56 11.45 8.68
CA VAL A 7 17.31 10.35 9.28
C VAL A 7 17.09 10.41 10.79
N GLY A 8 16.56 9.34 11.39
CA GLY A 8 16.37 9.23 12.84
C GLY A 8 16.23 7.80 13.32
N GLN A 9 15.79 7.61 14.56
CA GLN A 9 15.56 6.28 15.14
C GLN A 9 14.23 5.71 14.66
N LEU A 10 14.14 4.39 14.46
CA LEU A 10 12.94 3.74 13.91
C LEU A 10 11.68 4.10 14.70
N GLU A 11 11.79 4.15 16.02
CA GLU A 11 10.72 4.44 16.97
C GLU A 11 10.06 5.80 16.75
N GLU A 12 10.78 6.76 16.14
CA GLU A 12 10.29 8.11 15.85
C GLU A 12 9.35 8.14 14.63
N TYR A 13 9.41 7.11 13.77
CA TYR A 13 8.64 7.02 12.51
C TYR A 13 7.57 5.92 12.52
N LEU A 14 7.55 5.08 13.55
CA LEU A 14 6.51 4.07 13.73
C LEU A 14 5.10 4.64 14.03
N PRO A 15 4.92 5.75 14.78
CA PRO A 15 3.59 6.15 15.24
C PRO A 15 2.68 6.73 14.15
N ALA A 16 3.20 7.52 13.21
CA ALA A 16 2.40 8.18 12.19
C ALA A 16 3.24 8.57 10.97
N ASP A 17 2.65 8.52 9.77
CA ASP A 17 3.29 9.00 8.55
C ASP A 17 3.17 10.52 8.37
N ILE A 18 2.20 11.14 9.05
CA ILE A 18 2.01 12.60 9.08
C ILE A 18 2.61 13.14 10.36
N HIS A 19 3.69 13.93 10.27
CA HIS A 19 4.40 14.47 11.44
C HIS A 19 3.99 15.92 11.76
N GLY A 20 3.42 16.65 10.79
CA GLY A 20 3.05 18.05 10.98
C GLY A 20 2.01 18.55 9.98
N ILE A 21 1.13 19.43 10.46
CA ILE A 21 0.12 20.12 9.65
C ILE A 21 0.52 21.58 9.55
N LYS A 22 0.64 22.07 8.31
CA LYS A 22 0.92 23.49 8.04
C LYS A 22 -0.39 24.26 8.14
N ASN A 23 -0.42 25.30 8.97
CA ASN A 23 -1.51 26.24 9.07
C ASN A 23 -1.37 27.33 7.98
N ASP A 24 -2.44 28.11 7.76
CA ASP A 24 -2.46 29.17 6.75
C ASP A 24 -1.45 30.29 7.03
N ASP A 25 -1.07 30.50 8.29
CA ASP A 25 -0.05 31.45 8.74
C ASP A 25 1.39 30.94 8.56
N GLY A 26 1.57 29.72 8.06
CA GLY A 26 2.86 29.06 7.88
C GLY A 26 3.41 28.36 9.12
N SER A 27 2.73 28.43 10.27
CA SER A 27 3.11 27.66 11.46
C SER A 27 2.83 26.17 11.28
N VAL A 28 3.61 25.32 11.97
CA VAL A 28 3.42 23.86 11.96
C VAL A 28 2.86 23.44 13.31
N ARG A 29 1.74 22.72 13.28
CA ARG A 29 1.16 22.07 14.46
C ARG A 29 1.27 20.56 14.36
N GLN A 30 1.30 19.90 15.51
CA GLN A 30 1.20 18.45 15.59
C GLN A 30 -0.21 17.98 15.16
N PRO A 31 -0.34 16.82 14.50
CA PRO A 31 -1.63 16.19 14.26
C PRO A 31 -2.33 15.83 15.56
N GLY A 32 -3.66 15.99 15.62
CA GLY A 32 -4.46 15.56 16.78
C GLY A 32 -4.75 14.05 16.79
N ILE A 33 -4.53 13.39 15.65
CA ILE A 33 -4.66 11.95 15.45
C ILE A 33 -3.44 11.43 14.70
N ARG A 34 -2.97 10.24 15.07
CA ARG A 34 -1.89 9.52 14.40
C ARG A 34 -2.48 8.73 13.24
N ILE A 35 -1.99 8.99 12.04
CA ILE A 35 -2.43 8.31 10.82
C ILE A 35 -1.26 7.51 10.23
N GLY A 36 -1.48 6.20 10.07
CA GLY A 36 -0.66 5.35 9.23
C GLY A 36 -1.22 5.33 7.80
N ILE A 37 -0.37 5.42 6.79
CA ILE A 37 -0.71 5.43 5.37
C ILE A 37 0.02 4.29 4.70
N LYS A 38 -0.73 3.34 4.15
CA LYS A 38 -0.16 2.31 3.28
C LYS A 38 -0.61 2.47 1.86
N ALA A 39 0.34 2.28 0.95
CA ALA A 39 0.09 2.31 -0.47
C ALA A 39 0.01 0.90 -1.06
N THR A 40 -0.91 0.68 -2.00
CA THR A 40 -0.94 -0.52 -2.85
C THR A 40 -1.19 -0.16 -4.32
N LYS A 41 -0.94 -1.10 -5.24
CA LYS A 41 -1.22 -0.91 -6.67
C LYS A 41 -2.73 -0.96 -6.92
N TRP A 42 -3.20 -0.48 -8.08
CA TRP A 42 -4.64 -0.46 -8.40
C TRP A 42 -5.40 -1.76 -8.15
N ASN A 43 -4.79 -2.89 -8.54
CA ASN A 43 -5.39 -4.22 -8.40
C ASN A 43 -5.18 -4.84 -7.01
N GLY A 44 -4.47 -4.15 -6.10
CA GLY A 44 -4.35 -4.59 -4.71
C GLY A 44 -5.70 -4.52 -4.02
N ILE A 45 -6.15 -5.64 -3.45
CA ILE A 45 -7.43 -5.72 -2.71
C ILE A 45 -7.22 -5.86 -1.21
N TRP A 46 -6.02 -6.23 -0.78
CA TRP A 46 -5.70 -6.46 0.62
C TRP A 46 -4.96 -5.25 1.21
N PHE A 47 -5.44 -4.83 2.37
CA PHE A 47 -4.78 -3.87 3.25
C PHE A 47 -4.18 -4.66 4.42
N ASP A 48 -2.88 -4.92 4.28
CA ASP A 48 -2.14 -5.78 5.19
C ASP A 48 -1.33 -4.96 6.21
N LEU A 49 -1.57 -5.22 7.49
CA LEU A 49 -0.98 -4.54 8.65
C LEU A 49 -0.33 -5.60 9.57
N PRO A 50 0.89 -6.07 9.23
CA PRO A 50 1.53 -7.18 9.91
C PRO A 50 1.99 -6.81 11.32
N GLY A 51 1.98 -7.79 12.22
CA GLY A 51 2.47 -7.65 13.58
C GLY A 51 1.67 -6.61 14.37
N ASP A 52 2.37 -5.70 15.04
CA ASP A 52 1.76 -4.69 15.92
C ASP A 52 1.52 -3.34 15.23
N GLN A 53 1.76 -3.24 13.92
CA GLN A 53 1.67 -1.98 13.18
C GLN A 53 0.30 -1.32 13.30
N PHE A 54 -0.77 -2.12 13.41
CA PHE A 54 -2.12 -1.60 13.56
C PHE A 54 -2.27 -0.71 14.80
N ASN A 55 -1.60 -1.03 15.90
CA ASN A 55 -1.76 -0.33 17.18
C ASN A 55 -0.90 0.94 17.32
N HIS A 56 -0.01 1.22 16.35
CA HIS A 56 0.87 2.38 16.41
C HIS A 56 0.17 3.71 16.06
N SER A 57 -0.93 3.64 15.32
CA SER A 57 -1.70 4.79 14.83
C SER A 57 -3.16 4.67 15.24
N ASP A 58 -3.89 5.77 15.30
CA ASP A 58 -5.31 5.77 15.69
C ASP A 58 -6.20 5.31 14.52
N ALA A 59 -5.74 5.55 13.28
CA ALA A 59 -6.31 5.01 12.06
C ALA A 59 -5.24 4.72 11.00
N HIS A 60 -5.54 3.73 10.16
CA HIS A 60 -4.72 3.32 9.02
C HIS A 60 -5.47 3.57 7.73
N VAL A 61 -4.89 4.33 6.82
CA VAL A 61 -5.47 4.74 5.54
C VAL A 61 -4.85 3.92 4.42
N LEU A 62 -5.68 3.32 3.58
CA LEU A 62 -5.25 2.67 2.35
C LEU A 62 -5.29 3.66 1.19
N VAL A 63 -4.15 3.85 0.54
CA VAL A 63 -4.03 4.62 -0.70
C VAL A 63 -3.70 3.66 -1.84
N LYS A 64 -4.45 3.73 -2.93
CA LYS A 64 -4.08 3.06 -4.17
C LYS A 64 -3.35 4.02 -5.10
N VAL A 65 -2.23 3.56 -5.62
CA VAL A 65 -1.38 4.32 -6.54
C VAL A 65 -1.37 3.70 -7.93
N GLY A 66 -1.58 4.54 -8.94
CA GLY A 66 -1.54 4.16 -10.34
C GLY A 66 -0.16 4.26 -10.94
N THR A 67 0.74 3.36 -10.57
CA THR A 67 2.07 3.28 -11.17
C THR A 67 2.02 2.53 -12.49
N GLY A 68 2.46 3.18 -13.57
CA GLY A 68 2.58 2.58 -14.90
C GLY A 68 3.98 2.01 -15.14
N ARG A 69 4.14 1.28 -16.25
CA ARG A 69 5.46 0.82 -16.73
C ARG A 69 6.40 2.00 -17.04
N ASP A 70 5.82 3.11 -17.51
CA ASP A 70 6.54 4.33 -17.87
C ASP A 70 7.31 4.95 -16.70
N HIS A 71 6.83 4.82 -15.46
CA HIS A 71 7.51 5.38 -14.29
C HIS A 71 8.87 4.74 -14.04
N LEU A 72 9.04 3.44 -14.35
CA LEU A 72 10.33 2.78 -14.25
C LEU A 72 11.31 3.29 -15.31
N PHE A 73 10.84 3.45 -16.55
CA PHE A 73 11.66 4.00 -17.63
C PHE A 73 12.00 5.48 -17.38
N ALA A 74 11.07 6.24 -16.83
CA ALA A 74 11.31 7.61 -16.38
C ALA A 74 12.34 7.70 -15.25
N TYR A 75 12.31 6.74 -14.30
CA TYR A 75 13.34 6.63 -13.28
C TYR A 75 14.71 6.38 -13.91
N PHE A 76 14.85 5.38 -14.77
CA PHE A 76 16.09 5.08 -15.46
C PHE A 76 16.58 6.23 -16.37
N LYS A 77 15.66 6.97 -17.01
CA LYS A 77 15.97 8.19 -17.75
C LYS A 77 16.56 9.25 -16.81
N LYS A 78 15.92 9.48 -15.66
CA LYS A 78 16.32 10.49 -14.66
C LYS A 78 17.68 10.20 -14.03
N ILE A 79 18.01 8.93 -13.79
CA ILE A 79 19.33 8.52 -13.29
C ILE A 79 20.34 8.23 -14.41
N SER A 80 20.04 8.67 -15.64
CA SER A 80 20.90 8.58 -16.83
C SER A 80 21.36 7.18 -17.25
N VAL A 81 20.70 6.11 -16.77
CA VAL A 81 21.06 4.72 -17.12
C VAL A 81 21.02 4.48 -18.62
N PHE A 82 19.98 4.97 -19.30
CA PHE A 82 19.88 4.82 -20.75
C PHE A 82 20.94 5.60 -21.50
N LYS A 83 21.25 6.83 -21.07
CA LYS A 83 22.27 7.66 -21.71
C LYS A 83 23.66 7.06 -21.54
N ASP A 84 24.04 6.76 -20.30
CA ASP A 84 25.43 6.48 -19.93
C ASP A 84 25.82 5.01 -20.12
N LYS A 85 24.84 4.09 -20.09
CA LYS A 85 25.11 2.64 -20.15
C LYS A 85 24.62 2.00 -21.44
N VAL A 86 23.38 2.29 -21.84
CA VAL A 86 22.73 1.58 -22.95
C VAL A 86 23.07 2.24 -24.28
N LEU A 87 22.73 3.51 -24.45
CA LEU A 87 22.93 4.25 -25.70
C LEU A 87 24.41 4.49 -25.98
N GLN A 88 25.20 4.84 -24.95
CA GLN A 88 26.65 4.96 -25.09
C GLN A 88 27.27 3.67 -25.65
N LYS A 89 26.86 2.49 -25.18
CA LYS A 89 27.40 1.23 -25.70
C LYS A 89 27.06 1.02 -27.18
N GLY A 90 25.87 1.43 -27.61
CA GLY A 90 25.46 1.40 -29.03
C GLY A 90 26.29 2.33 -29.91
N LYS A 91 26.65 3.51 -29.39
CA LYS A 91 27.58 4.44 -30.06
C LYS A 91 28.99 3.85 -30.17
N ASP A 92 29.50 3.25 -29.09
CA ASP A 92 30.86 2.70 -29.05
C ASP A 92 31.09 1.59 -30.10
N ILE A 93 30.04 0.83 -30.43
CA ILE A 93 30.11 -0.25 -31.45
C ILE A 93 29.63 0.21 -32.83
N GLY A 94 29.37 1.50 -33.03
CA GLY A 94 28.95 2.07 -34.32
C GLY A 94 27.54 1.68 -34.77
N LEU A 95 26.68 1.18 -33.87
CA LEU A 95 25.28 0.87 -34.18
C LEU A 95 24.37 2.10 -34.14
N LEU A 96 24.78 3.16 -33.45
CA LEU A 96 24.02 4.41 -33.30
C LEU A 96 24.94 5.60 -33.52
N SER A 97 24.46 6.60 -34.27
CA SER A 97 25.04 7.95 -34.28
C SER A 97 24.65 8.73 -33.02
N GLU A 98 25.34 9.85 -32.76
CA GLU A 98 25.01 10.73 -31.63
C GLU A 98 23.58 11.28 -31.73
N SER A 99 23.16 11.72 -32.93
CA SER A 99 21.82 12.27 -33.13
C SER A 99 20.71 11.23 -32.96
N GLU A 100 20.96 9.98 -33.34
CA GLU A 100 20.01 8.89 -33.09
C GLU A 100 19.90 8.56 -31.60
N ALA A 101 21.03 8.54 -30.89
CA ALA A 101 21.06 8.31 -29.45
C ALA A 101 20.29 9.39 -28.68
N ASP A 102 20.49 10.66 -29.00
CA ASP A 102 19.79 11.78 -28.37
C ASP A 102 18.28 11.71 -28.63
N SER A 103 17.88 11.47 -29.88
CA SER A 103 16.46 11.31 -30.25
C SER A 103 15.78 10.15 -29.51
N LEU A 104 16.47 9.00 -29.41
CA LEU A 104 15.98 7.86 -28.64
C LEU A 104 15.85 8.20 -27.15
N TYR A 105 16.85 8.87 -26.57
CA TYR A 105 16.80 9.28 -25.18
C TYR A 105 15.64 10.25 -24.91
N ASP A 106 15.41 11.22 -25.79
CA ASP A 106 14.33 12.19 -25.66
C ASP A 106 12.94 11.55 -25.77
N SER A 107 12.81 10.51 -26.61
CA SER A 107 11.57 9.74 -26.74
C SER A 107 11.20 8.93 -25.49
N LEU A 108 12.16 8.66 -24.59
CA LEU A 108 11.90 7.90 -23.37
C LEU A 108 10.93 8.63 -22.44
N PRO A 109 10.04 7.90 -21.73
CA PRO A 109 9.12 8.49 -20.77
C PRO A 109 9.81 9.37 -19.73
N THR A 110 9.17 10.47 -19.37
CA THR A 110 9.53 11.31 -18.22
C THR A 110 8.53 11.12 -17.09
N PHE A 111 8.90 11.55 -15.88
CA PHE A 111 8.00 11.44 -14.75
C PHE A 111 6.71 12.22 -14.98
N LYS A 112 5.59 11.53 -14.83
CA LYS A 112 4.26 12.12 -14.78
C LYS A 112 3.70 11.98 -13.37
N PRO A 113 2.84 12.90 -12.93
CA PRO A 113 2.10 12.75 -11.67
C PRO A 113 1.49 11.35 -11.56
N ILE A 114 1.65 10.70 -10.42
CA ILE A 114 1.06 9.39 -10.14
C ILE A 114 -0.33 9.65 -9.57
N PRO A 115 -1.41 9.16 -10.20
CA PRO A 115 -2.73 9.25 -9.60
C PRO A 115 -2.75 8.42 -8.31
N ALA A 116 -3.25 9.01 -7.24
CA ALA A 116 -3.43 8.38 -5.95
C ALA A 116 -4.89 8.53 -5.51
N TYR A 117 -5.46 7.46 -4.96
CA TYR A 117 -6.84 7.45 -4.48
C TYR A 117 -6.89 6.88 -3.06
N ILE A 118 -7.53 7.61 -2.15
CA ILE A 118 -7.78 7.14 -0.80
C ILE A 118 -8.96 6.17 -0.87
N CYS A 119 -8.71 4.89 -0.60
CA CYS A 119 -9.75 3.86 -0.62
C CYS A 119 -10.64 3.91 0.61
N GLY A 120 -10.11 4.40 1.72
CA GLY A 120 -10.75 4.36 3.02
C GLY A 120 -9.73 4.11 4.12
N PHE A 121 -10.23 3.86 5.32
CA PHE A 121 -9.42 3.61 6.49
C PHE A 121 -9.98 2.49 7.38
N ALA A 122 -9.14 1.98 8.27
CA ALA A 122 -9.49 1.12 9.39
C ALA A 122 -9.08 1.86 10.68
N SER A 123 -10.00 1.96 11.66
CA SER A 123 -9.70 2.60 12.95
C SER A 123 -9.38 1.55 14.01
N VAL A 124 -8.45 1.85 14.91
CA VAL A 124 -8.17 1.00 16.08
C VAL A 124 -9.33 1.02 17.08
N GLN A 125 -10.18 2.05 17.03
CA GLN A 125 -11.34 2.19 17.92
C GLN A 125 -12.56 1.36 17.47
N ASP A 126 -12.56 0.85 16.23
CA ASP A 126 -13.65 0.02 15.75
C ASP A 126 -13.62 -1.37 16.42
N GLU A 127 -14.80 -1.92 16.71
CA GLU A 127 -14.92 -3.30 17.15
C GLU A 127 -14.84 -4.25 15.94
N TYR A 128 -13.88 -5.17 15.99
CA TYR A 128 -13.68 -6.20 14.97
C TYR A 128 -14.06 -7.56 15.52
N THR A 129 -15.01 -8.23 14.86
CA THR A 129 -15.42 -9.58 15.19
C THR A 129 -14.28 -10.56 14.89
N GLU A 130 -14.05 -11.52 15.78
CA GLU A 130 -13.10 -12.60 15.51
C GLU A 130 -13.55 -13.42 14.29
N LEU A 131 -12.61 -13.73 13.40
CA LEU A 131 -12.87 -14.47 12.16
C LEU A 131 -13.97 -13.83 11.29
N ASP A 132 -13.97 -12.51 11.12
CA ASP A 132 -14.83 -11.83 10.14
C ASP A 132 -14.26 -11.99 8.72
N TYR A 133 -14.74 -13.01 8.01
CA TYR A 133 -14.33 -13.31 6.64
C TYR A 133 -15.50 -13.72 5.75
N LYS A 134 -15.31 -13.54 4.43
CA LYS A 134 -16.15 -14.19 3.41
C LYS A 134 -15.26 -14.90 2.41
N GLY A 135 -15.84 -15.91 1.76
CA GLY A 135 -15.15 -16.62 0.71
C GLY A 135 -16.04 -17.52 -0.11
N LYS A 136 -15.42 -18.19 -1.08
CA LYS A 136 -16.09 -19.05 -2.05
C LYS A 136 -15.51 -20.45 -1.95
N LYS A 137 -16.38 -21.43 -1.68
CA LYS A 137 -16.01 -22.85 -1.70
C LYS A 137 -16.01 -23.35 -3.14
N GLY A 138 -14.86 -23.85 -3.59
CA GLY A 138 -14.74 -24.65 -4.81
C GLY A 138 -14.96 -26.13 -4.53
N ARG A 139 -14.58 -27.00 -5.48
CA ARG A 139 -14.75 -28.45 -5.31
C ARG A 139 -13.93 -29.04 -4.14
N LYS A 140 -12.71 -28.53 -3.95
CA LYS A 140 -11.79 -28.95 -2.87
C LYS A 140 -11.20 -27.79 -2.09
N ASN A 141 -10.97 -26.67 -2.76
CA ASN A 141 -10.32 -25.50 -2.19
C ASN A 141 -11.35 -24.45 -1.73
N TYR A 142 -10.93 -23.56 -0.85
CA TYR A 142 -11.69 -22.40 -0.42
C TYR A 142 -10.91 -21.12 -0.70
N THR A 143 -11.55 -20.12 -1.30
CA THR A 143 -10.91 -18.83 -1.56
C THR A 143 -11.54 -17.75 -0.68
N ILE A 144 -10.76 -17.18 0.22
CA ILE A 144 -11.15 -16.02 1.04
C ILE A 144 -11.14 -14.78 0.15
N THR A 145 -12.28 -14.11 0.07
CA THR A 145 -12.50 -12.91 -0.76
C THR A 145 -12.61 -11.64 0.09
N GLU A 146 -12.98 -11.76 1.36
CA GLU A 146 -13.05 -10.65 2.31
C GLU A 146 -12.49 -11.09 3.66
N TRP A 147 -11.84 -10.15 4.36
CA TRP A 147 -11.41 -10.27 5.75
C TRP A 147 -11.52 -8.89 6.39
N ARG A 148 -11.88 -8.82 7.68
CA ARG A 148 -11.98 -7.56 8.41
C ARG A 148 -11.55 -7.75 9.87
N GLY A 149 -10.31 -7.41 10.18
CA GLY A 149 -9.81 -7.40 11.55
C GLY A 149 -8.55 -8.24 11.72
N SER A 150 -8.36 -8.76 12.93
CA SER A 150 -7.14 -9.51 13.25
C SER A 150 -7.06 -10.81 12.46
N ILE A 151 -5.86 -11.16 12.01
CA ILE A 151 -5.50 -12.51 11.57
C ILE A 151 -4.55 -13.11 12.59
N LYS A 152 -4.80 -14.35 13.01
CA LYS A 152 -4.05 -15.06 14.06
C LYS A 152 -3.55 -16.42 13.56
N PRO A 153 -2.46 -16.94 14.16
CA PRO A 153 -1.99 -18.29 13.87
C PRO A 153 -3.09 -19.30 14.21
N GLY A 154 -3.40 -20.22 13.29
CA GLY A 154 -4.45 -21.22 13.48
C GLY A 154 -5.80 -20.86 12.87
N ASP A 155 -6.03 -19.62 12.45
CA ASP A 155 -7.31 -19.18 11.90
C ASP A 155 -7.68 -19.97 10.64
N LEU A 156 -6.74 -20.14 9.70
CA LEU A 156 -6.99 -20.88 8.46
C LEU A 156 -7.26 -22.37 8.74
N GLU A 157 -6.57 -22.97 9.70
CA GLU A 157 -6.83 -24.34 10.15
C GLU A 157 -8.21 -24.44 10.80
N GLY A 158 -8.62 -23.44 11.58
CA GLY A 158 -9.95 -23.34 12.17
C GLY A 158 -11.04 -23.30 11.10
N ILE A 159 -10.90 -22.41 10.11
CA ILE A 159 -11.80 -22.30 8.97
C ILE A 159 -11.88 -23.62 8.20
N SER A 160 -10.73 -24.28 7.99
CA SER A 160 -10.67 -25.57 7.29
C SER A 160 -11.47 -26.65 8.00
N ARG A 161 -11.40 -26.71 9.34
CA ARG A 161 -12.20 -27.66 10.16
C ARG A 161 -13.69 -27.33 10.14
N ILE A 162 -14.06 -26.06 10.30
CA ILE A 162 -15.46 -25.60 10.34
C ILE A 162 -16.17 -25.85 9.00
N LEU A 163 -15.49 -25.56 7.89
CA LEU A 163 -16.06 -25.66 6.55
C LEU A 163 -15.79 -27.00 5.86
N GLU A 164 -15.12 -27.94 6.54
CA GLU A 164 -14.71 -29.25 6.04
C GLU A 164 -14.02 -29.14 4.68
N ILE A 165 -12.92 -28.39 4.64
CA ILE A 165 -12.13 -28.15 3.43
C ILE A 165 -11.02 -29.19 3.33
N GLU A 166 -11.10 -30.07 2.33
CA GLU A 166 -10.06 -31.07 2.06
C GLU A 166 -8.82 -30.46 1.37
N GLY A 167 -9.02 -29.38 0.62
CA GLY A 167 -8.00 -28.72 -0.18
C GLY A 167 -7.38 -27.51 0.51
N LYS A 168 -6.83 -26.59 -0.30
CA LYS A 168 -6.16 -25.39 0.20
C LYS A 168 -7.15 -24.27 0.49
N ILE A 169 -6.84 -23.49 1.53
CA ILE A 169 -7.45 -22.18 1.76
C ILE A 169 -6.47 -21.12 1.28
N THR A 170 -6.95 -20.21 0.44
CA THR A 170 -6.12 -19.14 -0.13
C THR A 170 -6.86 -17.82 -0.15
N PHE A 171 -6.13 -16.72 -0.01
CA PHE A 171 -6.67 -15.38 -0.21
C PHE A 171 -6.71 -15.03 -1.69
N GLU A 172 -7.78 -14.36 -2.11
CA GLU A 172 -7.98 -13.94 -3.50
C GLU A 172 -6.79 -13.09 -3.98
N GLY A 173 -6.27 -13.41 -5.17
CA GLY A 173 -5.16 -12.71 -5.82
C GLY A 173 -3.78 -12.99 -5.24
N ILE A 174 -3.61 -12.98 -3.90
CA ILE A 174 -2.30 -13.09 -3.24
C ILE A 174 -1.93 -14.53 -2.84
N GLY A 175 -2.91 -15.42 -2.69
CA GLY A 175 -2.69 -16.79 -2.26
C GLY A 175 -2.46 -16.89 -0.75
N THR A 176 -1.26 -16.55 -0.28
CA THR A 176 -0.86 -16.65 1.13
C THR A 176 -0.10 -15.40 1.56
N PHE A 177 -0.29 -14.95 2.80
CA PHE A 177 0.53 -13.93 3.42
C PHE A 177 1.82 -14.52 3.96
N SER A 178 2.88 -13.71 4.05
CA SER A 178 4.18 -14.11 4.61
C SER A 178 4.20 -14.10 6.15
N HIS A 179 3.09 -13.73 6.77
CA HIS A 179 2.89 -13.67 8.21
C HIS A 179 1.51 -14.24 8.55
N ASP A 180 1.35 -14.63 9.80
CA ASP A 180 0.14 -15.23 10.37
C ASP A 180 -0.42 -14.40 11.54
N LYS A 181 0.10 -13.18 11.75
CA LYS A 181 -0.33 -12.29 12.82
C LYS A 181 -0.40 -10.83 12.39
N GLY A 182 -1.44 -10.14 12.83
CA GLY A 182 -1.62 -8.71 12.61
C GLY A 182 -3.08 -8.40 12.29
N TYR A 183 -3.28 -7.40 11.44
CA TYR A 183 -4.61 -7.03 10.93
C TYR A 183 -4.64 -7.11 9.41
N LEU A 184 -5.75 -7.60 8.91
CA LEU A 184 -6.01 -7.71 7.49
C LEU A 184 -7.37 -7.11 7.18
N PHE A 185 -7.43 -6.32 6.12
CA PHE A 185 -8.68 -5.79 5.62
C PHE A 185 -8.76 -5.98 4.11
N ASN A 186 -9.96 -6.23 3.61
CA ASN A 186 -10.25 -6.05 2.20
C ASN A 186 -10.52 -4.56 1.92
N ALA A 187 -10.10 -4.03 0.78
CA ALA A 187 -10.31 -2.62 0.42
C ALA A 187 -11.79 -2.21 0.42
N GLY A 188 -12.70 -3.15 0.15
CA GLY A 188 -14.15 -2.94 0.19
C GLY A 188 -14.77 -2.99 1.59
N SER A 189 -14.04 -3.45 2.62
CA SER A 189 -14.52 -3.44 4.02
C SER A 189 -14.05 -2.21 4.81
N LEU A 190 -13.32 -1.30 4.18
CA LEU A 190 -12.83 -0.07 4.81
C LEU A 190 -13.95 0.95 5.00
N ARG A 191 -13.77 1.81 5.99
CA ARG A 191 -14.59 3.00 6.19
C ARG A 191 -14.18 4.05 5.16
N TRP A 192 -15.13 4.64 4.45
CA TRP A 192 -14.81 5.54 3.33
C TRP A 192 -15.85 6.64 3.12
N GLN A 193 -17.03 6.52 3.72
CA GLN A 193 -18.11 7.49 3.53
C GLN A 193 -17.77 8.78 4.26
N LYS A 194 -18.37 9.89 3.84
CA LYS A 194 -18.16 11.20 4.48
C LYS A 194 -18.38 11.14 5.99
N ASN A 195 -19.46 10.50 6.44
CA ASN A 195 -19.78 10.37 7.86
C ASN A 195 -18.69 9.61 8.65
N ASP A 196 -18.05 8.61 8.03
CA ASP A 196 -16.93 7.90 8.64
C ASP A 196 -15.75 8.85 8.90
N TRP A 197 -15.42 9.67 7.90
CA TRP A 197 -14.36 10.67 8.04
C TRP A 197 -14.72 11.75 9.05
N ASP A 198 -15.97 12.22 9.07
CA ASP A 198 -16.45 13.19 10.04
C ASP A 198 -16.35 12.63 11.47
N GLU A 199 -16.59 11.33 11.68
CA GLU A 199 -16.38 10.67 12.97
C GLU A 199 -14.90 10.58 13.34
N LEU A 200 -14.03 10.20 12.40
CA LEU A 200 -12.60 10.15 12.64
C LEU A 200 -12.03 11.54 12.99
N ILE A 201 -12.52 12.59 12.32
CA ILE A 201 -12.12 13.98 12.54
C ILE A 201 -12.57 14.50 13.91
N LYS A 202 -13.66 13.99 14.48
CA LYS A 202 -14.08 14.36 15.86
C LYS A 202 -13.11 13.89 16.94
N LEU A 203 -12.16 13.02 16.60
CA LEU A 203 -11.07 12.63 17.49
C LEU A 203 -9.93 13.66 17.54
N LEU A 204 -9.90 14.64 16.60
CA LEU A 204 -8.98 15.79 16.61
C LEU A 204 -9.37 16.83 17.67
#